data_AF-A0A0K8SKC9-F1
#
_entry.id   AF-A0A0K8SKC9-F1
#
_cell.length_a   1.000
_cell.length_b   1.000
_cell.length_c   1.000
_cell.angle_alpha   90.00
_cell.angle_beta   90.00
_cell.angle_gamma   90.00
#
_symmetry.space_group_name_H-M   'P 1'
#
loop_
_entity.id
_entity.type
_entity.pdbx_description
1 polymer ?
#
loop_
_entity_poly.entity_id
_entity_poly.type
_entity_poly.pdbx_seq_one_letter_code
_entity_poly.pdbx_strand_id
1 'polypeptide(L)'
;GECVSWHGGIRLLMDSGATSVKEFSSFESGESALKAVFIVSTPLTGTTRIILRDLISNSKFQHCILITSCSPTVLTLATTGNVSENTEEMTALHKLETDMLHWMKNKDYAVEIFHLLIS
;
A
#
# COMPACT_ATOMS: atom_id res chain seq x y z
N GLY A 1 1.92 2.10 -18.98
CA GLY A 1 2.06 0.67 -18.66
C GLY A 1 3.51 0.34 -18.81
N GLU A 2 4.23 0.21 -17.70
CA GLU A 2 5.69 0.13 -17.70
C GLU A 2 6.12 -1.09 -16.89
N CYS A 3 7.09 -1.80 -17.45
CA CYS A 3 7.42 -3.19 -17.21
C CYS A 3 7.93 -3.48 -15.79
N VAL A 4 7.34 -4.49 -15.15
CA VAL A 4 7.85 -5.17 -13.96
C VAL A 4 9.03 -6.05 -14.41
N SER A 5 10.18 -5.43 -14.68
CA SER A 5 11.45 -6.12 -14.97
C SER A 5 12.08 -6.67 -13.70
N TRP A 6 11.34 -7.53 -13.00
CA TRP A 6 11.89 -8.39 -11.96
C TRP A 6 12.53 -9.55 -12.72
N HIS A 7 13.75 -9.96 -12.37
CA HIS A 7 14.58 -10.95 -13.08
C HIS A 7 14.02 -12.41 -13.08
N GLY A 8 12.69 -12.56 -13.17
CA GLY A 8 11.87 -13.77 -13.15
C GLY A 8 10.37 -13.49 -13.41
N GLY A 9 9.98 -12.22 -13.56
CA GLY A 9 8.62 -11.78 -13.88
C GLY A 9 7.54 -12.22 -12.89
N ILE A 10 6.28 -12.20 -13.33
CA ILE A 10 5.12 -12.68 -12.57
C ILE A 10 5.27 -14.12 -12.08
N ARG A 11 6.04 -14.95 -12.80
CA ARG A 11 6.25 -16.37 -12.50
C ARG A 11 6.95 -16.58 -11.17
N LEU A 12 7.89 -15.70 -10.81
CA LEU A 12 8.56 -15.75 -9.52
C LEU A 12 7.58 -15.48 -8.36
N LEU A 13 6.63 -14.56 -8.54
CA LEU A 13 5.61 -14.27 -7.54
C LEU A 13 4.67 -15.46 -7.35
N MET A 14 4.23 -16.07 -8.46
CA MET A 14 3.37 -17.25 -8.42
C MET A 14 4.08 -18.46 -7.76
N ASP A 15 5.34 -18.71 -8.11
CA ASP A 15 6.17 -19.78 -7.53
C ASP A 15 6.41 -19.56 -6.02
N SER A 16 6.46 -18.29 -5.60
CA SER A 16 6.54 -17.89 -4.19
C SER A 16 5.20 -17.98 -3.44
N GLY A 17 4.13 -18.50 -4.08
CA GLY A 17 2.83 -18.74 -3.48
C GLY A 17 1.80 -17.62 -3.67
N ALA A 18 2.06 -16.63 -4.54
CA ALA A 18 1.02 -15.67 -4.92
C ALA A 18 -0.10 -16.40 -5.69
N THR A 19 -1.34 -16.17 -5.29
CA THR A 19 -2.51 -16.77 -5.96
C THR A 19 -2.98 -15.96 -7.17
N SER A 20 -2.67 -14.66 -7.21
CA SER A 20 -3.01 -13.75 -8.29
C SER A 20 -2.14 -12.50 -8.25
N VAL A 21 -1.91 -11.89 -9.42
CA VAL A 21 -1.30 -10.57 -9.56
C VAL A 21 -2.21 -9.72 -10.46
N LYS A 22 -2.57 -8.54 -9.97
CA LYS A 22 -3.60 -7.67 -10.57
C LYS A 22 -3.09 -6.26 -10.73
N GLU A 23 -3.72 -5.50 -11.60
CA GLU A 23 -3.44 -4.07 -11.74
C GLU A 23 -3.86 -3.32 -10.48
N PHE A 24 -3.14 -2.25 -10.16
CA PHE A 24 -3.51 -1.34 -9.09
C PHE A 24 -4.68 -0.45 -9.54
N SER A 25 -5.91 -0.93 -9.37
CA SER A 25 -7.14 -0.32 -9.89
C SER A 25 -8.32 -0.50 -8.95
N SER A 26 -9.21 0.50 -8.85
CA SER A 26 -10.42 0.46 -8.00
C SER A 26 -11.44 -0.61 -8.44
N PHE A 27 -11.29 -1.17 -9.66
CA PHE A 27 -12.17 -2.22 -10.18
C PHE A 27 -11.73 -3.63 -9.76
N GLU A 28 -10.55 -3.76 -9.16
CA GLU A 28 -10.02 -5.04 -8.69
C GLU A 28 -10.40 -5.33 -7.24
N SER A 29 -10.32 -6.61 -6.87
CA SER A 29 -10.50 -7.08 -5.49
C SER A 29 -9.72 -8.37 -5.22
N GLY A 30 -9.43 -8.60 -3.95
CA GLY A 30 -8.84 -9.83 -3.44
C GLY A 30 -9.90 -10.88 -3.21
N GLU A 31 -10.10 -11.73 -4.21
CA GLU A 31 -11.15 -12.75 -4.30
C GLU A 31 -11.31 -13.58 -3.01
N SER A 32 -10.51 -14.64 -2.85
CA SER A 32 -10.47 -15.48 -1.64
C SER A 32 -9.19 -15.27 -0.83
N ALA A 33 -8.35 -14.32 -1.25
CA ALA A 33 -7.07 -14.06 -0.62
C ALA A 33 -7.25 -13.36 0.73
N LEU A 34 -6.58 -13.88 1.76
CA LEU A 34 -6.54 -13.26 3.09
C LEU A 34 -5.33 -12.35 3.27
N LYS A 35 -4.33 -12.42 2.38
CA LYS A 35 -3.13 -11.59 2.39
C LYS A 35 -2.96 -10.86 1.06
N ALA A 36 -2.61 -9.58 1.12
CA ALA A 36 -2.32 -8.75 -0.05
C ALA A 36 -0.99 -8.03 0.09
N VAL A 37 -0.30 -7.85 -1.04
CA VAL A 37 0.89 -7.01 -1.16
C VAL A 37 0.61 -5.95 -2.21
N PHE A 38 0.72 -4.69 -1.82
CA PHE A 38 0.58 -3.52 -2.70
C PHE A 38 1.96 -2.93 -2.94
N ILE A 39 2.33 -2.72 -4.20
CA ILE A 39 3.61 -2.09 -4.56
C ILE A 39 3.29 -0.80 -5.30
N VAL A 40 3.67 0.34 -4.72
CA VAL A 40 3.33 1.67 -5.25
C VAL A 40 4.54 2.60 -5.23
N SER A 41 4.90 3.12 -6.40
CA SER A 41 5.99 4.09 -6.54
C SER A 41 5.53 5.55 -6.45
N THR A 42 4.23 5.81 -6.61
CA THR A 42 3.65 7.15 -6.54
C THR A 42 3.26 7.53 -5.11
N PRO A 43 3.25 8.83 -4.77
CA PRO A 43 2.76 9.29 -3.47
C PRO A 43 1.36 8.77 -3.18
N LEU A 44 1.13 8.30 -1.96
CA LEU A 44 -0.15 7.76 -1.49
C LEU A 44 -1.15 8.86 -1.14
N THR A 45 -1.39 9.75 -2.10
CA THR A 45 -2.34 10.85 -2.01
C THR A 45 -3.23 10.88 -3.26
N GLY A 46 -4.31 11.67 -3.23
CA GLY A 46 -5.25 11.79 -4.35
C GLY A 46 -5.75 10.43 -4.84
N THR A 47 -5.64 10.20 -6.15
CA THR A 47 -6.13 8.99 -6.83
C THR A 47 -5.49 7.71 -6.32
N THR A 48 -4.18 7.70 -6.04
CA THR A 48 -3.50 6.48 -5.57
C THR A 48 -4.06 6.02 -4.23
N ARG A 49 -4.37 6.96 -3.33
CA ARG A 49 -5.00 6.64 -2.04
C ARG A 49 -6.43 6.15 -2.19
N ILE A 50 -7.18 6.71 -3.14
CA ILE A 50 -8.55 6.28 -3.45
C ILE A 50 -8.55 4.83 -3.94
N ILE A 51 -7.66 4.49 -4.88
CA ILE A 51 -7.52 3.13 -5.40
C ILE A 51 -7.13 2.15 -4.28
N LEU A 52 -6.16 2.49 -3.43
CA LEU A 52 -5.76 1.64 -2.30
C LEU A 52 -6.93 1.37 -1.35
N ARG A 53 -7.68 2.42 -1.00
CA ARG A 53 -8.87 2.31 -0.15
C ARG A 53 -9.90 1.39 -0.78
N ASP A 54 -10.22 1.59 -2.05
CA ASP A 54 -11.27 0.82 -2.73
C ASP A 54 -10.89 -0.66 -2.80
N LEU A 55 -9.63 -0.97 -3.15
CA LEU A 55 -9.09 -2.34 -3.14
C LEU A 55 -9.23 -3.01 -1.78
N ILE A 56 -8.81 -2.34 -0.70
CA ILE A 56 -8.87 -2.90 0.65
C ILE A 56 -10.33 -3.05 1.10
N SER A 57 -11.16 -2.03 0.88
CA SER A 57 -12.54 -1.97 1.35
C SER A 57 -13.47 -2.98 0.66
N ASN A 58 -13.15 -3.35 -0.58
CA ASN A 58 -13.87 -4.32 -1.41
C ASN A 58 -13.34 -5.76 -1.28
N SER A 59 -12.31 -5.97 -0.47
CA SER A 59 -11.67 -7.29 -0.27
C SER A 59 -11.88 -7.81 1.15
N LYS A 60 -11.48 -9.07 1.38
CA LYS A 60 -11.53 -9.73 2.71
C LYS A 60 -10.14 -9.95 3.31
N PHE A 61 -9.21 -9.05 3.03
CA PHE A 61 -7.85 -9.15 3.53
C PHE A 61 -7.82 -9.08 5.06
N GLN A 62 -7.04 -9.97 5.66
CA GLN A 62 -6.70 -10.00 7.07
C GLN A 62 -5.27 -9.49 7.31
N HIS A 63 -4.47 -9.44 6.24
CA HIS A 63 -3.12 -8.91 6.28
C HIS A 63 -2.81 -8.13 4.99
N CYS A 64 -2.58 -6.83 5.11
CA CYS A 64 -2.19 -5.95 4.00
C CYS A 64 -0.73 -5.49 4.17
N ILE A 65 0.09 -5.71 3.16
CA ILE A 65 1.46 -5.20 3.11
C ILE A 65 1.54 -4.12 2.04
N LEU A 66 2.10 -2.97 2.37
CA LEU A 66 2.32 -1.86 1.45
C LEU A 66 3.82 -1.62 1.28
N ILE A 67 4.32 -1.78 0.07
CA ILE A 67 5.70 -1.48 -0.30
C ILE A 67 5.69 -0.20 -1.12
N THR A 68 6.38 0.84 -0.65
CA THR A 68 6.44 2.14 -1.35
C THR A 68 7.86 2.65 -1.50
N SER A 69 8.13 3.35 -2.61
CA SER A 69 9.38 4.10 -2.80
C SER A 69 9.28 5.56 -2.36
N CYS A 70 8.12 6.04 -1.90
CA CYS A 70 7.96 7.40 -1.40
C CYS A 70 8.50 7.52 0.01
N SER A 71 9.39 8.50 0.24
CA SER A 71 9.92 8.74 1.57
C SER A 71 8.81 9.25 2.51
N PRO A 72 8.93 8.99 3.83
CA PRO A 72 7.98 9.49 4.82
C PRO A 72 7.79 11.01 4.74
N THR A 73 8.88 11.74 4.45
CA THR A 73 8.85 13.21 4.27
C THR A 73 8.00 13.64 3.09
N VAL A 74 8.12 12.93 1.95
CA VAL A 74 7.28 13.20 0.77
C VAL A 74 5.81 12.90 1.07
N LEU A 75 5.53 11.82 1.78
CA LEU A 75 4.16 11.47 2.19
C LEU A 75 3.56 12.54 3.13
N THR A 76 4.32 12.99 4.13
CA THR A 76 3.91 14.07 5.04
C THR A 76 3.64 15.37 4.30
N LEU A 77 4.57 15.79 3.43
CA LEU A 77 4.39 17.00 2.62
C LEU A 77 3.15 16.89 1.72
N ALA A 78 2.97 15.76 1.04
CA ALA A 78 1.84 15.55 0.13
C ALA A 78 0.49 15.50 0.87
N THR A 79 0.47 15.06 2.14
CA THR A 79 -0.75 14.91 2.92
C THR A 79 -1.13 16.19 3.68
N THR A 80 -0.14 16.92 4.19
CA THR A 80 -0.35 18.05 5.12
C THR A 80 -0.02 19.41 4.48
N GLY A 81 0.67 19.43 3.34
CA GLY A 81 1.07 20.67 2.64
C GLY A 81 2.19 21.46 3.33
N ASN A 82 2.70 20.97 4.46
CA ASN A 82 3.85 21.52 5.17
C ASN A 82 4.70 20.39 5.78
N VAL A 83 5.99 20.67 5.98
CA VAL A 83 6.89 19.84 6.80
C VAL A 83 7.15 20.62 8.07
N SER A 84 6.23 20.54 9.05
CA SER A 84 6.47 21.15 10.35
C SER A 84 7.49 20.32 11.13
N GLU A 85 8.60 20.94 11.54
CA GLU A 85 9.69 20.30 12.28
C GLU A 85 9.34 19.95 13.74
N ASN A 86 8.14 20.29 14.23
CA ASN A 86 7.91 20.32 15.68
C ASN A 86 6.48 20.01 16.15
N THR A 87 5.84 18.95 15.66
CA THR A 87 4.63 18.41 16.30
C THR A 87 4.58 16.90 16.10
N GLU A 88 4.86 16.18 17.18
CA GLU A 88 4.38 14.82 17.51
C GLU A 88 4.22 13.89 16.30
N GLU A 89 5.23 13.03 16.11
CA GLU A 89 5.37 11.97 15.11
C GLU A 89 4.24 10.91 15.15
N MET A 90 2.98 11.32 15.05
CA MET A 90 1.97 10.54 14.36
C MET A 90 2.27 10.62 12.86
N THR A 91 3.43 10.06 12.50
CA THR A 91 4.06 10.08 11.18
C THR A 91 3.01 9.77 10.12
N ALA A 92 3.03 10.44 8.97
CA ALA A 92 2.04 10.22 7.91
C ALA A 92 1.89 8.73 7.53
N LEU A 93 2.94 7.93 7.76
CA LEU A 93 2.91 6.46 7.73
C LEU A 93 1.99 5.83 8.78
N HIS A 94 2.07 6.22 10.05
CA HIS A 94 1.21 5.71 11.11
C HIS A 94 -0.27 6.08 10.87
N LYS A 95 -0.53 7.29 10.36
CA LYS A 95 -1.87 7.68 9.92
C LYS A 95 -2.36 6.81 8.76
N LEU A 96 -1.51 6.56 7.78
CA LEU A 96 -1.82 5.69 6.64
C LEU A 96 -2.06 4.23 7.07
N GLU A 97 -1.25 3.70 7.99
CA GLU A 97 -1.44 2.37 8.58
C GLU A 97 -2.79 2.29 9.30
N THR A 98 -3.09 3.30 10.10
CA THR A 98 -4.38 3.45 10.79
C THR A 98 -5.53 3.48 9.77
N ASP A 99 -5.41 4.27 8.70
CA ASP A 99 -6.43 4.34 7.64
C ASP A 99 -6.63 2.99 6.96
N MET A 100 -5.56 2.27 6.64
CA MET A 100 -5.63 0.93 6.03
C MET A 100 -6.33 -0.07 6.96
N LEU A 101 -6.00 -0.09 8.25
CA LEU A 101 -6.70 -0.93 9.24
C LEU A 101 -8.20 -0.58 9.31
N HIS A 102 -8.54 0.71 9.29
CA HIS A 102 -9.95 1.14 9.26
C HIS A 102 -10.68 0.65 8.01
N TRP A 103 -10.03 0.68 6.83
CA TRP A 103 -10.63 0.19 5.59
C TRP A 103 -10.84 -1.33 5.57
N MET A 104 -10.02 -2.08 6.30
CA MET A 104 -10.21 -3.52 6.49
C MET A 104 -11.38 -3.87 7.44
N LYS A 105 -11.94 -2.86 8.14
CA LYS A 105 -13.12 -2.96 9.02
C LYS A 105 -12.94 -3.89 10.22
N ASN A 106 -11.73 -4.31 10.53
CA ASN A 106 -11.41 -5.12 11.70
C ASN A 106 -10.05 -4.71 12.28
N LYS A 107 -9.99 -4.55 13.60
CA LYS A 107 -8.80 -4.09 14.34
C LYS A 107 -7.84 -5.23 14.71
N ASP A 108 -8.29 -6.47 14.63
CA ASP A 108 -7.46 -7.67 14.84
C ASP A 108 -6.60 -8.03 13.63
N TYR A 109 -6.71 -7.27 12.54
CA TYR A 109 -5.96 -7.49 11.31
C TYR A 109 -4.62 -6.75 11.31
N ALA A 110 -3.73 -7.16 10.40
CA ALA A 110 -2.38 -6.64 10.33
C ALA A 110 -2.18 -5.75 9.09
N VAL A 111 -1.47 -4.65 9.28
CA VAL A 111 -0.94 -3.81 8.21
C VAL A 111 0.56 -3.63 8.44
N GLU A 112 1.36 -3.81 7.39
CA GLU A 112 2.79 -3.53 7.40
C GLU A 112 3.13 -2.56 6.25
N ILE A 113 3.89 -1.51 6.54
CA ILE A 113 4.33 -0.55 5.52
C ILE A 113 5.86 -0.55 5.43
N PHE A 114 6.37 -0.92 4.26
CA PHE A 114 7.80 -0.94 3.94
C PHE A 114 8.13 0.21 2.99
N HIS A 115 9.06 1.07 3.39
CA HIS A 115 9.63 2.09 2.51
C HIS A 115 10.97 1.60 1.93
N LEU A 116 11.07 1.52 0.60
CA LEU A 116 12.33 1.19 -0.07
C LEU A 116 13.03 2.48 -0.51
N LEU A 117 14.21 2.73 0.04
CA LEU A 117 15.08 3.80 -0.43
C LEU A 117 15.73 3.34 -1.74
N ILE A 118 15.19 3.80 -2.86
CA ILE A 118 15.92 3.77 -4.14
C ILE A 118 17.02 4.84 -4.04
N SER A 119 18.26 4.37 -3.89
CA SER A 119 19.49 5.19 -3.92
C SER A 119 19.95 5.45 -5.35
#